data_AF-A0A7S2SPG4-F1
#
_entry.id   AF-A0A7S2SPG4-F1
#
_cell.length_a   1.000
_cell.length_b   1.000
_cell.length_c   1.000
_cell.angle_alpha   90.00
_cell.angle_beta   90.00
_cell.angle_gamma   90.00
#
_symmetry.space_group_name_H-M   'P 1'
#
loop_
_entity.id
_entity.type
_entity.pdbx_description
1 polymer ?
#
loop_
_entity_poly.entity_id
_entity_poly.type
_entity_poly.pdbx_seq_one_letter_code
_entity_poly.pdbx_strand_id
1 'polypeptide(L)'
;ADVGDEDELGRVLELFPQYASIWNVHAAGGDGKSIDDAFYERDVQMLELAFEGQMHYGAFYAYVKLKEQEIRNLVWISECILQQQKEEINKFVPVFSFHAPWRAGSKRR
;
A
#
# COMPACT_ATOMS: atom_id res chain seq x y z
N ALA A 1 2.30 0.25 -27.66
CA ALA A 1 1.96 -1.17 -27.66
C ALA A 1 0.61 -1.26 -26.96
N ASP A 2 -0.38 -1.83 -27.64
CA ASP A 2 -1.65 -2.15 -27.01
C ASP A 2 -1.44 -3.45 -26.21
N VAL A 3 -1.97 -3.53 -25.00
CA VAL A 3 -1.81 -4.71 -24.12
C VAL A 3 -3.11 -5.50 -24.17
N GLY A 4 -3.05 -6.71 -24.71
CA GLY A 4 -4.24 -7.51 -25.01
C GLY A 4 -4.75 -8.37 -23.85
N ASP A 5 -3.88 -8.71 -22.89
CA ASP A 5 -4.20 -9.54 -21.73
C ASP A 5 -3.31 -9.24 -20.50
N GLU A 6 -3.66 -9.81 -19.35
CA GLU A 6 -2.93 -9.62 -18.08
C GLU A 6 -1.52 -10.23 -18.12
N ASP A 7 -1.30 -11.30 -18.89
CA ASP A 7 0.01 -11.95 -19.02
C ASP A 7 1.00 -11.05 -19.81
N GLU A 8 0.51 -10.36 -20.84
CA GLU A 8 1.24 -9.33 -21.55
C GLU A 8 1.51 -8.11 -20.67
N LEU A 9 0.54 -7.69 -19.85
CA LEU A 9 0.75 -6.62 -18.86
C LEU A 9 1.88 -6.98 -17.90
N GLY A 10 1.85 -8.19 -17.32
CA GLY A 10 2.89 -8.67 -16.41
C GLY A 10 4.29 -8.61 -17.02
N ARG A 11 4.44 -9.07 -18.26
CA ARG A 11 5.72 -9.02 -19.01
C ARG A 11 6.23 -7.60 -19.23
N VAL A 12 5.35 -6.63 -19.48
CA VAL A 12 5.75 -5.23 -19.62
C VAL A 12 6.20 -4.66 -18.26
N LEU A 13 5.49 -5.00 -17.18
CA LEU A 13 5.80 -4.51 -15.84
C LEU A 13 7.13 -5.03 -15.29
N GLU A 14 7.61 -6.21 -15.72
CA GLU A 14 8.93 -6.75 -15.36
C GLU A 14 10.09 -5.79 -15.64
N LEU A 15 9.96 -4.94 -16.66
CA LEU A 15 10.96 -3.93 -17.02
C LEU A 15 11.11 -2.83 -15.95
N PHE A 16 10.12 -2.68 -15.07
CA PHE A 16 10.07 -1.64 -14.06
C PHE A 16 10.00 -2.26 -12.66
N PRO A 17 11.14 -2.37 -11.94
CA PRO A 17 11.22 -3.14 -10.70
C PRO A 17 10.17 -2.78 -9.64
N GLN A 18 9.79 -1.51 -9.57
CA GLN A 18 8.80 -1.01 -8.61
C GLN A 18 7.39 -1.54 -8.93
N TYR A 19 6.99 -1.52 -10.20
CA TYR A 19 5.69 -2.02 -10.63
C TYR A 19 5.68 -3.55 -10.73
N ALA A 20 6.79 -4.17 -11.13
CA ALA A 20 6.95 -5.63 -11.07
C ALA A 20 6.74 -6.15 -9.64
N SER A 21 7.29 -5.46 -8.62
CA SER A 21 7.10 -5.85 -7.22
C SER A 21 5.64 -5.80 -6.79
N ILE A 22 4.88 -4.79 -7.22
CA ILE A 22 3.45 -4.66 -6.92
C ILE A 22 2.65 -5.73 -7.67
N TRP A 23 2.96 -5.93 -8.96
CA TRP A 23 2.34 -6.95 -9.81
C TRP A 23 2.53 -8.36 -9.24
N ASN A 24 3.73 -8.68 -8.76
CA ASN A 24 4.02 -9.99 -8.17
C ASN A 24 3.20 -10.27 -6.92
N VAL A 25 2.84 -9.25 -6.13
CA VAL A 25 1.93 -9.43 -4.98
C VAL A 25 0.54 -9.81 -5.45
N HIS A 26 0.04 -9.15 -6.50
CA HIS A 26 -1.24 -9.48 -7.12
C HIS A 26 -1.24 -10.88 -7.76
N ALA A 27 -0.24 -11.17 -8.59
CA ALA A 27 -0.11 -12.41 -9.34
C ALA A 27 0.14 -13.64 -8.45
N ALA A 28 0.78 -13.47 -7.29
CA ALA A 28 1.04 -14.58 -6.36
C ALA A 28 -0.24 -15.10 -5.66
N GLY A 29 -1.35 -14.37 -5.68
CA GLY A 29 -2.67 -14.81 -5.19
C GLY A 29 -2.73 -15.25 -3.72
N GLY A 30 -1.66 -15.02 -2.94
CA GLY A 30 -1.37 -15.81 -1.74
C GLY A 30 -1.99 -15.34 -0.43
N ASP A 31 -2.61 -14.16 -0.37
CA ASP A 31 -3.01 -13.56 0.92
C ASP A 31 -4.35 -12.80 0.87
N GLY A 32 -5.10 -12.92 -0.24
CA GLY A 32 -6.35 -12.17 -0.44
C GLY A 32 -6.17 -10.65 -0.53
N LYS A 33 -4.92 -10.17 -0.67
CA LYS A 33 -4.60 -8.76 -0.94
C LYS A 33 -4.86 -8.46 -2.41
N SER A 34 -5.62 -7.40 -2.66
CA SER A 34 -5.86 -6.90 -4.01
C SER A 34 -4.64 -6.15 -4.55
N ILE A 35 -4.61 -5.92 -5.87
CA ILE A 35 -3.60 -5.05 -6.47
C ILE A 35 -3.67 -3.62 -5.91
N ASP A 36 -4.89 -3.14 -5.61
CA ASP A 36 -5.11 -1.82 -5.01
C ASP A 36 -4.46 -1.72 -3.62
N ASP A 37 -4.56 -2.77 -2.80
CA ASP A 37 -3.91 -2.82 -1.48
C ASP A 37 -2.39 -2.71 -1.60
N ALA A 38 -1.80 -3.37 -2.60
CA ALA A 38 -0.36 -3.30 -2.85
C ALA A 38 0.06 -1.89 -3.31
N PHE A 39 -0.77 -1.19 -4.09
CA PHE A 39 -0.55 0.21 -4.44
C PHE A 39 -0.67 1.13 -3.22
N TYR A 40 -1.70 0.95 -2.38
CA TYR A 40 -1.86 1.74 -1.16
C TYR A 40 -0.70 1.55 -0.19
N GLU A 41 -0.21 0.32 0.00
CA GLU A 41 0.98 0.06 0.84
C GLU A 41 2.21 0.80 0.30
N ARG A 42 2.43 0.77 -1.02
CA ARG A 42 3.54 1.48 -1.67
C ARG A 42 3.43 2.99 -1.52
N ASP A 43 2.23 3.55 -1.69
CA ASP A 43 1.98 4.98 -1.53
C ASP A 43 2.26 5.40 -0.09
N VAL A 44 1.73 4.68 0.90
CA VAL A 44 1.98 4.96 2.31
C VAL A 44 3.49 4.93 2.61
N GLN A 45 4.22 3.93 2.11
CA GLN A 45 5.68 3.87 2.27
C GLN A 45 6.38 5.14 1.73
N MET A 46 6.01 5.60 0.52
CA MET A 46 6.63 6.78 -0.10
C MET A 46 6.27 8.08 0.63
N LEU A 47 5.01 8.21 1.07
CA LEU A 47 4.54 9.39 1.78
C LEU A 47 5.17 9.46 3.17
N GLU A 48 5.33 8.33 3.86
CA GLU A 48 6.07 8.26 5.12
C GLU A 48 7.54 8.68 4.94
N LEU A 49 8.21 8.22 3.88
CA LEU A 49 9.60 8.58 3.57
C LEU A 49 9.76 10.10 3.34
N ALA A 50 8.73 10.76 2.83
CA ALA A 50 8.75 12.22 2.67
C ALA A 50 8.91 12.97 3.99
N PHE A 51 8.63 12.36 5.15
CA PHE A 51 8.87 12.99 6.46
C PHE A 51 10.30 12.81 6.97
N GLU A 52 11.14 12.00 6.33
CA GLU A 52 12.57 11.88 6.67
C GLU A 52 13.38 13.08 6.13
N GLY A 53 12.90 13.71 5.06
CA GLY A 53 13.45 14.96 4.55
C GLY A 53 13.08 16.15 5.45
N GLN A 54 13.91 17.19 5.42
CA GLN A 54 13.65 18.46 6.09
C GLN A 54 13.62 19.59 5.06
N MET A 55 12.90 20.68 5.37
CA MET A 55 12.86 21.91 4.57
C MET A 55 12.39 21.74 3.10
N HIS A 56 11.38 20.90 2.85
CA HIS A 56 10.75 20.77 1.53
C HIS A 56 9.22 20.74 1.64
N TYR A 57 8.54 21.14 0.56
CA TYR A 57 7.08 21.21 0.54
C TYR A 57 6.38 19.84 0.39
N GLY A 58 7.12 18.80 0.02
CA GLY A 58 6.59 17.44 -0.11
C GLY A 58 5.92 16.91 1.17
N ALA A 59 6.35 17.36 2.35
CA ALA A 59 5.75 16.95 3.62
C ALA A 59 4.27 17.37 3.76
N PHE A 60 3.87 18.50 3.17
CA PHE A 60 2.47 18.94 3.18
C PHE A 60 1.57 18.04 2.32
N TYR A 61 2.05 17.66 1.12
CA TYR A 61 1.34 16.71 0.26
C TYR A 61 1.23 15.34 0.95
N ALA A 62 2.34 14.86 1.52
CA ALA A 62 2.38 13.61 2.25
C ALA A 62 1.41 13.60 3.43
N TYR A 63 1.34 14.68 4.21
CA TYR A 63 0.39 14.82 5.31
C TYR A 63 -1.06 14.64 4.84
N VAL A 64 -1.49 15.38 3.81
CA VAL A 64 -2.86 15.30 3.31
C VAL A 64 -3.20 13.90 2.83
N LYS A 65 -2.31 13.27 2.04
CA LYS A 65 -2.54 11.93 1.51
C LYS A 65 -2.55 10.84 2.57
N LEU A 66 -1.69 10.93 3.58
CA LEU A 66 -1.74 10.01 4.72
C LEU A 66 -3.02 10.18 5.54
N LYS A 67 -3.55 11.41 5.69
CA LYS A 67 -4.84 11.65 6.34
C LYS A 67 -6.02 11.10 5.55
N GLU A 68 -6.00 11.17 4.22
CA GLU A 68 -7.00 10.49 3.38
C GLU A 68 -6.98 8.97 3.61
N GLN A 69 -5.80 8.36 3.74
CA GLN A 69 -5.68 6.93 4.03
C GLN A 69 -6.20 6.58 5.44
N GLU A 70 -5.91 7.40 6.46
CA GLU A 70 -6.48 7.20 7.80
C GLU A 70 -8.01 7.22 7.78
N ILE A 71 -8.62 8.16 7.06
CA ILE A 71 -10.08 8.24 6.90
C ILE A 71 -10.60 6.97 6.21
N ARG A 72 -9.96 6.52 5.13
CA ARG A 72 -10.33 5.27 4.43
C ARG A 72 -10.29 4.06 5.36
N ASN A 73 -9.25 3.95 6.19
CA ASN A 73 -9.12 2.85 7.16
C ASN A 73 -10.26 2.88 8.20
N LEU A 74 -10.62 4.06 8.72
CA LEU A 74 -11.72 4.22 9.67
C LEU A 74 -13.08 3.87 9.06
N VAL A 75 -13.32 4.27 7.81
CA VAL A 75 -14.52 3.90 7.06
C VAL A 75 -14.60 2.38 6.89
N TRP A 76 -13.52 1.73 6.44
CA TRP A 76 -13.46 0.27 6.30
C TRP A 76 -13.82 -0.45 7.61
N ILE A 77 -13.16 -0.07 8.72
CA ILE A 77 -13.43 -0.68 10.04
C ILE A 77 -14.89 -0.47 10.44
N SER A 78 -15.44 0.71 10.21
CA SER A 78 -16.83 1.04 10.53
C SER A 78 -17.81 0.18 9.71
N GLU A 79 -17.55 0.01 8.42
CA GLU A 79 -18.34 -0.83 7.52
C GLU A 79 -18.28 -2.31 7.92
N CYS A 80 -17.09 -2.85 8.23
CA CYS A 80 -16.95 -4.22 8.74
C CYS A 80 -17.75 -4.43 10.04
N ILE A 81 -17.75 -3.46 10.96
CA ILE A 81 -18.53 -3.53 12.21
C ILE A 81 -20.04 -3.53 11.90
N LEU A 82 -20.50 -2.63 11.03
CA LEU A 82 -21.91 -2.53 10.65
C LEU A 82 -22.42 -3.80 9.96
N GLN A 83 -21.58 -4.43 9.14
CA GLN A 83 -21.90 -5.66 8.42
C GLN A 83 -21.60 -6.95 9.22
N GLN A 84 -21.10 -6.82 10.45
CA GLN A 84 -20.66 -7.94 11.32
C GLN A 84 -19.57 -8.84 10.70
N GLN A 85 -18.78 -8.33 9.75
CA GLN A 85 -17.68 -9.04 9.10
C GLN A 85 -16.37 -8.87 9.88
N LYS A 86 -16.31 -9.46 11.08
CA LYS A 86 -15.17 -9.29 12.01
C LYS A 86 -13.87 -9.91 11.51
N GLU A 87 -13.94 -10.85 10.58
CA GLU A 87 -12.77 -11.51 9.99
C GLU A 87 -11.96 -10.56 9.10
N GLU A 88 -12.63 -9.58 8.49
CA GLU A 88 -12.08 -8.67 7.49
C GLU A 88 -11.58 -7.34 8.08
N ILE A 89 -11.87 -7.09 9.38
CA ILE A 89 -11.59 -5.80 10.04
C ILE A 89 -10.11 -5.40 10.00
N ASN A 90 -9.19 -6.38 9.94
CA ASN A 90 -7.76 -6.14 9.95
C ASN A 90 -7.18 -5.88 8.54
N LYS A 91 -8.00 -5.94 7.48
CA LYS A 91 -7.59 -5.70 6.09
C LYS A 91 -7.60 -4.21 5.74
N PHE A 92 -6.84 -3.42 6.47
CA PHE A 92 -6.60 -2.00 6.17
C PHE A 92 -5.10 -1.73 6.08
N VAL A 93 -4.71 -0.63 5.44
CA VAL A 93 -3.30 -0.27 5.24
C VAL A 93 -2.84 0.65 6.37
N PRO A 94 -2.04 0.19 7.33
CA PRO A 94 -1.72 0.98 8.51
C PRO A 94 -0.67 2.07 8.19
N VAL A 95 -0.94 3.30 8.63
CA VAL A 95 -0.05 4.44 8.47
C VAL A 95 0.87 4.59 9.70
N PHE A 96 2.17 4.79 9.48
CA PHE A 96 3.23 4.87 10.50
C PHE A 96 3.29 3.65 11.44
N SER A 97 2.98 2.46 10.95
CA SER A 97 3.05 1.23 11.76
C SER A 97 4.48 0.77 11.99
N PHE A 98 4.85 0.53 13.25
CA PHE A 98 6.13 -0.10 13.61
C PHE A 98 6.30 -1.52 13.04
N HIS A 99 5.18 -2.17 12.71
CA HIS A 99 5.16 -3.51 12.12
C HIS A 99 5.10 -3.49 10.60
N ALA A 100 5.15 -2.32 9.96
CA ALA A 100 5.14 -2.22 8.51
C ALA A 100 6.34 -2.99 7.91
N PRO A 101 6.17 -3.72 6.80
CA PRO A 101 7.23 -4.53 6.19
C PRO A 101 8.52 -3.73 5.91
N TRP A 102 8.38 -2.47 5.49
CA TRP A 102 9.51 -1.57 5.22
C TRP A 102 10.19 -1.00 6.47
N ARG A 103 9.62 -1.18 7.67
CA ARG A 103 10.20 -0.76 8.96
C ARG A 103 10.73 -1.93 9.79
N ALA A 104 10.16 -3.12 9.64
CA ALA A 104 10.51 -4.32 10.40
C ALA A 104 11.98 -4.77 10.22
N GLY A 105 12.64 -4.41 9.11
CA GLY A 105 14.05 -4.69 8.85
C GLY A 105 15.05 -3.91 9.73
N SER A 106 14.62 -2.84 10.41
CA SER A 106 15.53 -1.99 11.20
C SER A 106 15.93 -2.59 12.56
N LYS A 107 15.38 -3.74 12.97
CA LYS A 107 15.76 -4.45 14.21
C LYS A 107 17.02 -5.32 14.09
N ARG A 108 17.72 -5.30 12.95
CA ARG A 108 19.06 -5.89 12.81
C ARG A 108 20.13 -4.81 12.89
N ARG A 109 20.35 -4.29 14.10
CA ARG A 109 21.60 -3.64 14.49
C ARG A 109 21.74 -3.57 16.00
#